data_AF-A0A0T1WQV0-F1
#
_entry.id   AF-A0A0T1WQV0-F1
#
_cell.length_a   1.000
_cell.length_b   1.000
_cell.length_c   1.000
_cell.angle_alpha   90.00
_cell.angle_beta   90.00
_cell.angle_gamma   90.00
#
_symmetry.space_group_name_H-M   'P 1'
#
loop_
_entity.id
_entity.type
_entity.pdbx_description
1 polymer ?
#
loop_
_entity_poly.entity_id
_entity_poly.type
_entity_poly.pdbx_seq_one_letter_code
_entity_poly.pdbx_strand_id
1 'polypeptide(L)' 'METKLSWHLATLKNGKPTLVDFSKVMYICDASKGGTAIHFQMAVENSTGKQATKTLTVREPVAAFLKVLKGRAFL' A
#
# COMPACT_ATOMS: atom_id res chain seq x y z
N MET A 1 -8.20 7.09 -20.87
CA MET A 1 -7.85 5.79 -20.30
C MET A 1 -8.22 5.86 -18.83
N GLU A 2 -9.30 5.22 -18.41
CA GLU A 2 -9.65 5.18 -16.98
C GLU A 2 -8.64 4.26 -16.27
N THR A 3 -7.91 4.81 -15.31
CA THR A 3 -7.10 4.02 -14.39
C THR A 3 -8.03 3.18 -13.52
N LYS A 4 -8.07 1.87 -13.76
CA LYS A 4 -8.84 0.91 -12.96
C LYS A 4 -8.37 1.01 -11.50
N LEU A 5 -9.21 1.61 -10.65
CA LEU A 5 -8.90 1.84 -9.23
C LEU A 5 -8.57 0.52 -8.53
N SER A 6 -7.41 0.47 -7.88
CA SER A 6 -6.77 -0.77 -7.42
C SER A 6 -6.73 -0.87 -5.89
N TRP A 7 -7.84 -0.50 -5.25
CA TRP A 7 -7.97 -0.49 -3.79
C TRP A 7 -7.84 -1.89 -3.16
N HIS A 8 -7.25 -1.93 -1.97
CA HIS A 8 -7.06 -3.11 -1.14
C HIS A 8 -7.18 -2.73 0.33
N LEU A 9 -7.93 -3.52 1.10
CA LEU A 9 -8.07 -3.33 2.55
C LEU A 9 -6.88 -3.99 3.26
N ALA A 10 -6.18 -3.21 4.09
CA ALA A 10 -5.08 -3.67 4.93
C ALA A 10 -5.29 -3.20 6.38
N THR A 11 -4.51 -3.75 7.30
CA THR A 11 -4.57 -3.43 8.73
C THR A 11 -3.28 -2.76 9.14
N LEU A 12 -3.35 -1.49 9.55
CA LEU A 12 -2.21 -0.78 10.10
C LEU A 12 -1.65 -1.52 11.31
N LYS A 13 -0.36 -1.30 11.60
CA LYS A 13 0.31 -1.90 12.77
C LYS A 13 -0.45 -1.67 14.09
N ASN A 14 -1.09 -0.50 14.24
CA ASN A 14 -1.93 -0.13 15.39
C ASN A 14 -3.33 -0.80 15.41
N GLY A 15 -3.64 -1.68 14.46
CA GLY A 15 -4.89 -2.44 14.39
C GLY A 15 -6.03 -1.74 13.66
N LYS A 16 -5.85 -0.49 13.21
CA LYS A 16 -6.88 0.23 12.45
C LYS A 16 -6.91 -0.23 10.98
N PRO A 17 -8.09 -0.36 10.37
CA PRO A 17 -8.18 -0.66 8.93
C PRO A 17 -7.70 0.53 8.10
N THR A 18 -7.18 0.26 6.90
CA THR A 18 -6.78 1.27 5.92
C THR A 18 -6.99 0.75 4.51
N LEU A 19 -7.24 1.65 3.56
CA LEU A 19 -7.32 1.33 2.13
C LEU A 19 -6.04 1.75 1.43
N VAL A 20 -5.46 0.84 0.66
CA VAL A 20 -4.26 1.04 -0.14
C VAL A 20 -4.60 0.87 -1.61
N ASP A 21 -4.23 1.84 -2.43
CA ASP A 21 -4.38 1.76 -3.89
C ASP A 21 -3.08 1.22 -4.52
N PHE A 22 -3.12 -0.02 -4.99
CA PHE A 22 -1.98 -0.68 -5.63
C PHE A 22 -1.70 -0.24 -7.07
N SER A 23 -2.49 0.67 -7.64
CA SER A 23 -2.12 1.30 -8.92
C SER A 23 -1.01 2.35 -8.77
N LYS A 24 -0.70 2.76 -7.54
CA LYS A 24 0.33 3.78 -7.27
C LYS A 24 1.73 3.19 -7.29
N VAL A 25 2.70 3.98 -7.72
CA VAL A 25 4.12 3.62 -7.67
C VAL A 25 4.57 3.46 -6.22
N MET A 26 5.01 2.26 -5.84
CA MET A 26 5.38 1.93 -4.46
C MET A 26 6.41 0.80 -4.34
N TYR A 27 7.03 0.69 -3.17
CA TYR A 27 7.82 -0.47 -2.73
C TYR A 27 7.15 -1.14 -1.54
N ILE A 28 7.24 -2.48 -1.50
CA ILE A 28 6.68 -3.30 -0.43
C ILE A 28 7.83 -4.12 0.16
N CYS A 29 8.13 -3.92 1.44
CA CYS A 29 9.29 -4.53 2.12
C CYS A 29 8.85 -5.19 3.43
N ASP A 30 9.53 -6.26 3.84
CA ASP A 30 9.33 -6.83 5.18
C ASP A 30 9.77 -5.82 6.26
N ALA A 31 8.95 -5.65 7.30
CA ALA A 31 9.25 -4.79 8.42
C ALA A 31 10.00 -5.58 9.52
N SER A 32 11.05 -4.99 10.10
CA SER A 32 11.91 -5.61 11.11
C SER A 32 11.21 -6.09 12.41
N LYS A 33 9.97 -5.66 12.64
CA LYS A 33 9.16 -6.01 13.83
C LYS A 33 7.90 -6.81 13.48
N GLY A 34 7.93 -7.55 12.37
CA GLY A 34 6.78 -8.24 11.80
C GLY A 34 5.86 -7.31 10.99
N GLY A 35 5.20 -7.91 9.99
CA GLY A 35 4.35 -7.20 9.03
C GLY A 35 5.14 -6.62 7.86
N THR A 36 4.53 -5.66 7.16
CA THR A 36 5.04 -5.10 5.91
C THR A 36 5.09 -3.59 5.97
N ALA A 37 6.12 -2.98 5.39
CA ALA A 37 6.19 -1.56 5.10
C ALA A 37 5.88 -1.31 3.61
N ILE A 38 4.91 -0.43 3.36
CA ILE A 38 4.53 0.03 2.02
C ILE A 38 5.02 1.48 1.88
N HIS A 39 5.97 1.70 0.99
CA HIS A 39 6.57 3.00 0.70
C HIS A 39 6.00 3.55 -0.62
N PHE A 40 5.29 4.66 -0.58
CA PHE A 40 4.74 5.30 -1.77
C PHE A 40 5.78 6.25 -2.37
N GLN A 41 6.16 6.05 -3.64
CA GLN A 41 7.16 6.90 -4.31
C GLN A 41 6.58 8.22 -4.80
N MET A 42 5.30 8.24 -5.19
CA MET A 42 4.65 9.47 -5.59
C MET A 42 4.25 10.26 -4.34
N ALA A 43 4.48 11.57 -4.38
CA ALA A 43 4.08 12.45 -3.30
C ALA A 43 2.57 12.32 -3.06
N VAL A 44 2.22 11.96 -1.84
CA VAL A 44 0.82 11.91 -1.41
C VAL A 44 0.49 13.30 -0.91
N GLU A 45 -0.57 13.90 -1.44
CA GLU A 45 -1.09 15.17 -0.94
C GLU A 45 -1.84 14.91 0.36
N ASN A 46 -1.46 15.60 1.43
CA ASN A 46 -2.21 15.56 2.69
C ASN A 46 -3.43 16.50 2.62
N SER A 47 -4.24 16.54 3.69
CA SER A 47 -5.41 17.42 3.77
C SER A 47 -5.11 18.92 3.73
N THR A 48 -3.84 19.31 3.71
CA THR A 48 -3.38 20.70 3.65
C THR A 48 -2.69 21.03 2.32
N GLY A 49 -2.83 20.18 1.29
CA GLY A 49 -2.26 20.42 -0.04
C GLY A 49 -0.75 20.18 -0.15
N LYS A 50 -0.11 19.62 0.88
CA LYS A 50 1.34 19.40 0.89
C LYS A 50 1.68 18.01 0.38
N GLN A 51 2.54 17.99 -0.62
CA GLN A 51 3.15 16.78 -1.15
C GLN A 51 4.17 16.19 -0.16
N ALA A 52 3.99 14.92 0.20
CA ALA A 52 4.95 14.19 1.02
C ALA A 52 5.04 12.71 0.63
N THR A 53 6.25 12.16 0.68
CA THR A 53 6.47 10.71 0.62
C THR A 53 5.87 10.07 1.87
N LYS A 54 5.06 9.02 1.70
CA LYS A 54 4.39 8.36 2.83
C LYS A 54 4.84 6.92 2.94
N THR A 55 5.08 6.48 4.17
CA THR A 55 5.26 5.07 4.50
C THR A 55 4.10 4.61 5.37
N LEU A 56 3.53 3.45 5.06
CA LEU A 56 2.54 2.77 5.88
C LEU A 56 3.12 1.45 6.38
N THR A 57 2.99 1.17 7.68
CA THR A 57 3.33 -0.14 8.23
C THR A 57 2.04 -0.89 8.54
N VAL A 58 1.90 -2.07 7.95
CA VAL A 58 0.71 -2.93 8.02
C VAL A 58 1.07 -4.29 8.62
N ARG A 59 0.07 -5.01 9.14
CA ARG A 59 0.28 -6.29 9.85
C ARG A 59 0.43 -7.47 8.90
N GLU A 60 -0.14 -7.36 7.72
CA GLU A 60 -0.09 -8.40 6.69
C GLU A 60 1.36 -8.66 6.26
N PRO A 61 1.73 -9.91 5.98
CA PRO A 61 3.04 -10.24 5.43
C PRO A 61 3.13 -9.90 3.95
N VAL A 62 4.35 -9.69 3.43
CA VAL A 62 4.59 -9.36 2.01
C VAL A 62 3.95 -10.38 1.07
N ALA A 63 3.96 -11.66 1.44
CA ALA A 63 3.34 -12.74 0.67
C ALA A 63 1.84 -12.56 0.42
N ALA A 64 1.10 -11.90 1.33
CA ALA A 64 -0.31 -11.59 1.13
C ALA A 64 -0.51 -10.59 -0.02
N PHE A 65 0.34 -9.56 -0.08
CA PHE A 65 0.30 -8.56 -1.14
C PHE A 65 0.76 -9.12 -2.49
N LEU A 66 1.75 -10.01 -2.51
CA LEU A 66 2.17 -10.69 -3.74
C LEU A 66 1.03 -11.46 -4.40
N LYS A 67 0.15 -12.13 -3.62
CA LYS A 67 -1.04 -12.81 -4.17
C LYS A 67 -2.00 -11.84 -4.81
N VAL A 68 -2.25 -10.69 -4.16
CA VAL A 68 -3.14 -9.64 -4.67
C VAL A 68 -2.60 -9.06 -5.98
N LEU A 69 -1.29 -8.79 -6.05
CA LEU A 69 -0.64 -8.26 -7.25
C LEU A 69 -0.63 -9.29 -8.40
N LYS A 70 -0.33 -10.56 -8.12
CA LYS A 70 -0.35 -11.64 -9.12
C LYS A 70 -1.75 -11.91 -9.68
N GLY A 71 -2.77 -11.90 -8.82
CA GLY A 71 -4.16 -12.06 -9.25
C GLY A 71 -4.64 -10.95 -10.19
N ARG A 72 -3.94 -9.81 -10.24
CA ARG A 72 -4.24 -8.67 -11.11
C ARG A 72 -3.48 -8.69 -12.43
N ALA A 73 -2.39 -9.45 -12.55
CA ALA A 73 -1.64 -9.59 -13.81
C ALA A 73 -2.40 -10.38 -14.90
N PHE A 74 -3.57 -10.95 -14.56
CA PHE A 74 -4.40 -11.80 -15.42
C PHE A 74 -5.76 -11.17 -15.81
N LEU A 75 -5.98 -9.88 -15.53
CA LEU A 75 -7.21 -9.13 -15.87
C LEU A 75 -6.89 -7.85 -16.65
#